data_AF-A0A5B7H6K1-F1
#
_entry.id   AF-A0A5B7H6K1-F1
#
_cell.length_a   1.000
_cell.length_b   1.000
_cell.length_c   1.000
_cell.angle_alpha   90.00
_cell.angle_beta   90.00
_cell.angle_gamma   90.00
#
_symmetry.space_group_name_H-M   'P 1'
#
loop_
_entity.id
_entity.type
_entity.pdbx_description
1 polymer ?
#
loop_
_entity_poly.entity_id
_entity_poly.type
_entity_poly.pdbx_seq_one_letter_code
_entity_poly.pdbx_strand_id
1 'polypeptide(L)'
;MLTVAAAAARAAILAGAATAMLAPREGEWPLEGILEEVVSGPFLGRPLVMYLDLAFGLSASLMARPTLRDVHLVLVDLKAPGGAWCQRQTTEVLQTEGMVHLALLGPNSRRFFEDLAAAECRWRPAYLLLVDAWGGSPDLLTDAAFERVEWLALLTTRDSPSVPPSVVIYSLFPFAQQSQVRQTGVWDANTSLTHLFVDRFPSFEGYQFQLATWLDDNPYLYQTTEDLEGKADGLQVEMLDALGHALNFTYTLTKEPPDLMWGDLEDEAWTGMLGMVHRGEKNFTVNFFGYSLDKTHAFDASSSYWMEGFGLTLLAPPPLPRWRAAYYPFQTSVWACGGATFLLVLLIWTLQVRKQQHKFFITLSPVLYPYR
;
A
#
# COMPACT_ATOMS: atom_id res chain seq x y z
N MET A 1 18.47 22.63 9.24
CA MET A 1 18.05 22.46 10.65
C MET A 1 18.40 21.08 11.22
N LEU A 2 18.38 19.99 10.43
CA LEU A 2 18.83 18.65 10.86
C LEU A 2 20.30 18.57 11.32
N THR A 3 21.20 19.34 10.72
CA THR A 3 22.63 19.38 11.10
C THR A 3 22.88 19.97 12.50
N VAL A 4 21.98 20.83 12.99
CA VAL A 4 22.11 21.51 14.29
C VAL A 4 21.62 20.61 15.42
N ALA A 5 20.57 19.82 15.19
CA ALA A 5 20.08 18.82 16.16
C ALA A 5 21.09 17.68 16.34
N ALA A 6 21.72 17.21 15.26
CA ALA A 6 22.78 16.19 15.31
C ALA A 6 24.03 16.68 16.07
N ALA A 7 24.39 17.96 15.91
CA ALA A 7 25.51 18.58 16.62
C ALA A 7 25.19 18.81 18.12
N ALA A 8 23.97 19.25 18.45
CA ALA A 8 23.54 19.47 19.82
C ALA A 8 23.37 18.16 20.61
N ALA A 9 22.87 17.10 19.98
CA ALA A 9 22.82 15.76 20.56
C ALA A 9 24.22 15.18 20.78
N ARG A 10 25.15 15.37 19.83
CA ARG A 10 26.57 15.02 20.00
C ARG A 10 27.22 15.74 21.19
N ALA A 11 26.91 17.02 21.38
CA ALA A 11 27.44 17.82 22.49
C ALA A 11 26.86 17.40 23.86
N ALA A 12 25.57 17.07 23.93
CA ALA A 12 24.93 16.60 25.16
C ALA A 12 25.47 15.22 25.61
N ILE A 13 25.79 14.34 24.66
CA ILE A 13 26.36 13.01 24.93
C ILE A 13 27.83 13.10 25.37
N LEU A 14 28.62 14.00 24.77
CA LEU A 14 30.00 14.26 25.20
C LEU A 14 30.07 14.86 26.62
N ALA A 15 29.06 15.62 27.04
CA ALA A 15 29.00 16.20 28.38
C ALA A 15 28.58 15.18 29.47
N GLY A 16 27.81 14.15 29.12
CA GLY A 16 27.35 13.10 30.06
C GLY A 16 28.35 11.95 30.30
N ALA A 17 29.34 11.78 29.42
CA ALA A 17 30.28 10.66 29.46
C ALA A 17 31.48 10.84 30.43
N ALA A 18 31.53 11.93 31.20
CA ALA A 18 32.65 12.23 32.09
C ALA A 18 32.61 11.49 33.45
N THR A 19 31.57 10.70 33.74
CA THR A 19 31.43 10.03 35.04
C THR A 19 30.83 8.63 34.92
N ALA A 20 31.67 7.66 34.54
CA ALA A 20 31.66 6.28 35.04
C ALA A 20 32.82 5.48 34.39
N MET A 21 34.06 5.68 34.86
CA MET A 21 35.11 4.68 34.63
C MET A 21 34.91 3.57 35.66
N LEU A 22 34.23 2.50 35.25
CA LEU A 22 34.34 1.20 35.90
C LEU A 22 34.71 0.20 34.82
N ALA A 23 35.81 -0.54 35.05
CA ALA A 23 36.26 -1.60 34.15
C ALA A 23 35.17 -2.69 34.04
N PRO A 24 35.02 -3.31 32.86
CA PRO A 24 34.03 -4.36 32.65
C PRO A 24 34.32 -5.56 33.55
N ARG A 25 33.29 -6.11 34.22
CA ARG A 25 33.39 -7.34 35.02
C ARG A 25 33.52 -8.56 34.11
N GLU A 26 34.34 -9.54 34.52
CA GLU A 26 34.43 -10.84 33.85
C GLU A 26 33.05 -11.51 33.79
N GLY A 27 32.56 -11.79 32.56
CA GLY A 27 31.20 -12.28 32.31
C GLY A 27 30.25 -11.27 31.66
N GLU A 28 30.68 -10.02 31.44
CA GLU A 28 29.90 -9.02 30.71
C GLU A 28 29.75 -9.37 29.23
N TRP A 29 28.52 -9.29 28.74
CA TRP A 29 28.18 -9.36 27.32
C TRP A 29 29.02 -8.35 26.53
N PRO A 30 29.68 -8.75 25.42
CA PRO A 30 30.53 -7.86 24.63
C PRO A 30 29.68 -6.95 23.73
N LEU A 31 28.78 -6.16 24.34
CA LEU A 31 27.81 -5.31 23.67
C LEU A 31 28.51 -4.38 22.67
N GLU A 32 29.61 -3.74 23.08
CA GLU A 32 30.35 -2.84 22.20
C GLU A 32 30.93 -3.56 20.97
N GLY A 33 31.41 -4.79 21.12
CA GLY A 33 31.95 -5.60 20.03
C GLY A 33 30.86 -6.02 19.04
N ILE A 34 29.73 -6.53 19.54
CA ILE A 34 28.61 -6.94 18.70
C ILE A 34 28.03 -5.75 17.95
N LEU A 35 27.91 -4.57 18.60
CA LEU A 35 27.43 -3.37 17.92
C LEU A 35 28.37 -2.93 16.80
N GLU A 36 29.68 -3.01 17.03
CA GLU A 36 30.66 -2.71 15.99
C GLU A 36 30.57 -3.71 14.84
N GLU A 37 30.46 -5.01 15.11
CA GLU A 37 30.29 -6.06 14.10
C GLU A 37 28.99 -5.87 13.30
N VAL A 38 27.87 -5.55 13.96
CA VAL A 38 26.58 -5.29 13.30
C VAL A 38 26.66 -4.07 12.37
N VAL A 39 27.28 -2.98 12.84
CA VAL A 39 27.40 -1.73 12.06
C VAL A 39 28.40 -1.86 10.91
N SER A 40 29.52 -2.56 11.14
CA SER A 40 30.57 -2.77 10.12
C SER A 40 30.29 -3.94 9.17
N GLY A 41 29.39 -4.85 9.56
CA GLY A 41 28.96 -6.01 8.77
C GLY A 41 27.61 -5.74 8.09
N PRO A 42 26.49 -6.31 8.59
CA PRO A 42 25.20 -6.29 7.90
C PRO A 42 24.64 -4.89 7.65
N PHE A 43 24.99 -3.88 8.47
CA PHE A 43 24.48 -2.51 8.31
C PHE A 43 25.45 -1.56 7.60
N LEU A 44 26.56 -2.07 7.07
CA LEU A 44 27.59 -1.25 6.44
C LEU A 44 27.00 -0.35 5.35
N GLY A 45 27.21 0.97 5.49
CA GLY A 45 26.76 1.98 4.54
C GLY A 45 25.27 2.34 4.62
N ARG A 46 24.52 1.79 5.58
CA ARG A 46 23.09 2.10 5.77
C ARG A 46 22.89 3.21 6.82
N PRO A 47 21.96 4.16 6.61
CA PRO A 47 21.59 5.12 7.64
C PRO A 47 20.92 4.42 8.83
N LEU A 48 21.22 4.89 10.04
CA LEU A 48 20.84 4.21 11.28
C LEU A 48 20.02 5.12 12.21
N VAL A 49 18.98 4.57 12.81
CA VAL A 49 18.31 5.13 14.00
C VAL A 49 18.66 4.26 15.18
N MET A 50 19.36 4.82 16.17
CA MET A 50 19.81 4.08 17.34
C MET A 50 19.00 4.50 18.58
N TYR A 51 18.28 3.54 19.15
CA TYR A 51 17.51 3.71 20.38
C TYR A 51 18.35 3.22 21.56
N LEU A 52 18.63 4.14 22.46
CA LEU A 52 19.58 3.94 23.55
C LEU A 52 18.88 4.17 24.89
N ASP A 53 19.00 3.20 25.79
CA ASP A 53 18.74 3.48 27.21
C ASP A 53 20.04 4.05 27.79
N LEU A 54 20.05 5.35 28.08
CA LEU A 54 21.22 6.05 28.63
C LEU A 54 21.70 5.46 29.97
N ALA A 55 20.94 4.55 30.60
CA ALA A 55 21.42 3.75 31.73
C ALA A 55 22.58 2.81 31.37
N PHE A 56 22.77 2.46 30.09
CA PHE A 56 23.85 1.57 29.64
C PHE A 56 25.26 2.14 29.80
N GLY A 57 25.42 3.42 30.14
CA GLY A 57 26.74 4.03 30.25
C GLY A 57 27.57 3.82 28.99
N LEU A 58 26.93 3.79 27.81
CA LEU A 58 27.59 3.64 26.52
C LEU A 58 28.71 4.67 26.46
N SER A 59 29.94 4.16 26.51
CA SER A 59 31.11 5.00 26.62
C SER A 59 31.15 5.95 25.43
N ALA A 60 31.58 7.19 25.65
CA ALA A 60 31.89 8.12 24.56
C ALA A 60 32.86 7.50 23.53
N SER A 61 33.59 6.43 23.90
CA SER A 61 34.40 5.63 22.97
C SER A 61 33.59 5.04 21.82
N LEU A 62 32.38 4.50 22.04
CA LEU A 62 31.57 3.89 20.97
C LEU A 62 31.18 4.94 19.94
N MET A 63 30.69 6.09 20.40
CA MET A 63 30.31 7.23 19.56
C MET A 63 31.53 7.93 18.92
N ALA A 64 32.72 7.77 19.47
CA ALA A 64 33.96 8.29 18.92
C ALA A 64 34.57 7.39 17.84
N ARG A 65 34.10 6.14 17.68
CA ARG A 65 34.65 5.19 16.71
C ARG A 65 34.43 5.62 15.26
N PRO A 66 35.40 5.38 14.36
CA PRO A 66 35.29 5.76 12.95
C PRO A 66 34.06 5.16 12.25
N THR A 67 33.70 3.91 12.60
CA THR A 67 32.57 3.17 12.03
C THR A 67 31.23 3.89 12.18
N LEU A 68 31.04 4.65 13.26
CA LEU A 68 29.82 5.44 13.47
C LEU A 68 29.98 6.91 13.04
N ARG A 69 31.18 7.36 12.63
CA ARG A 69 31.41 8.74 12.19
C ARG A 69 30.87 9.01 10.79
N ASP A 70 30.99 8.02 9.91
CA ASP A 70 30.64 8.15 8.49
C ASP A 70 29.22 7.68 8.17
N VAL A 71 28.49 7.18 9.17
CA VAL A 71 27.09 6.75 9.06
C VAL A 71 26.14 7.91 9.41
N HIS A 72 25.10 8.11 8.61
CA HIS A 72 24.01 9.02 8.97
C HIS A 72 23.23 8.43 10.16
N LEU A 73 23.38 9.06 11.32
CA LEU A 73 22.93 8.52 12.60
C LEU A 73 21.90 9.44 13.27
N VAL A 74 20.74 8.89 13.60
CA VAL A 74 19.74 9.52 14.47
C VAL A 74 19.76 8.81 15.82
N LEU A 75 19.91 9.58 16.89
CA LEU A 75 19.96 9.04 18.25
C LEU A 75 18.63 9.28 18.96
N VAL A 76 18.17 8.26 19.68
CA VAL A 76 16.91 8.28 20.40
C VAL A 76 17.18 7.85 21.83
N ASP A 77 16.74 8.67 22.79
CA ASP A 77 16.78 8.31 24.21
C ASP A 77 15.49 7.58 24.57
N LEU A 78 15.62 6.31 24.96
CA LEU A 78 14.51 5.44 25.37
C LEU A 78 13.82 5.90 26.67
N LYS A 79 14.39 6.87 27.41
CA LYS A 79 13.74 7.49 28.57
C LYS A 79 12.72 8.57 28.19
N ALA A 80 12.81 9.11 26.97
CA ALA A 80 11.84 10.09 26.49
C ALA A 80 10.51 9.41 26.13
N PRO A 81 9.38 10.14 26.15
CA PRO A 81 8.12 9.62 25.62
C PRO A 81 8.22 9.38 24.10
N GLY A 82 7.95 8.14 23.68
CA GLY A 82 8.07 7.67 22.31
C GLY A 82 7.11 8.36 21.34
N GLY A 83 5.86 8.60 21.75
CA GLY A 83 4.87 9.30 20.94
C GLY A 83 5.30 10.73 20.60
N ALA A 84 5.79 11.47 21.59
CA ALA A 84 6.28 12.83 21.39
C ALA A 84 7.58 12.88 20.58
N TRP A 85 8.43 11.85 20.66
CA TRP A 85 9.58 11.72 19.77
C TRP A 85 9.13 11.52 18.32
N CYS A 86 8.20 10.59 18.09
CA CYS A 86 7.70 10.23 16.77
C CYS A 86 7.06 11.41 16.03
N GLN A 87 6.22 12.20 16.71
CA GLN A 87 5.57 13.38 16.13
C GLN A 87 6.55 14.46 15.64
N ARG A 88 7.79 14.45 16.14
CA ARG A 88 8.83 15.42 15.75
C ARG A 88 9.74 14.92 14.63
N GLN A 89 9.59 13.67 14.19
CA GLN A 89 10.43 13.08 13.16
C GLN A 89 9.85 13.27 11.76
N THR A 90 10.72 13.19 10.76
CA THR A 90 10.32 13.15 9.35
C THR A 90 9.89 11.74 8.95
N THR A 91 9.09 11.63 7.89
CA THR A 91 8.73 10.34 7.27
C THR A 91 9.99 9.53 6.91
N GLU A 92 11.06 10.22 6.51
CA GLU A 92 12.33 9.57 6.17
C GLU A 92 12.89 8.74 7.33
N VAL A 93 12.81 9.27 8.56
CA VAL A 93 13.29 8.60 9.78
C VAL A 93 12.34 7.51 10.25
N LEU A 94 11.05 7.61 9.92
CA LEU A 94 10.03 6.72 10.45
C LEU A 94 9.71 5.52 9.55
N GLN A 95 9.95 5.63 8.23
CA GLN A 95 9.39 4.70 7.24
C GLN A 95 10.30 4.34 6.05
N THR A 96 11.49 4.92 5.89
CA THR A 96 12.32 4.67 4.70
C THR A 96 12.89 3.26 4.68
N GLU A 97 12.75 2.55 3.56
CA GLU A 97 13.27 1.17 3.38
C GLU A 97 14.78 1.05 3.60
N GLY A 98 15.55 2.08 3.25
CA GLY A 98 16.99 2.10 3.43
C GLY A 98 17.46 2.29 4.88
N MET A 99 16.57 2.70 5.78
CA MET A 99 16.91 3.06 7.15
C MET A 99 16.79 1.87 8.10
N VAL A 100 17.83 1.65 8.90
CA VAL A 100 17.89 0.54 9.86
C VAL A 100 17.73 1.07 11.28
N HIS A 101 16.79 0.50 12.00
CA HIS A 101 16.51 0.83 13.38
C HIS A 101 17.20 -0.20 14.28
N LEU A 102 17.99 0.28 15.24
CA LEU A 102 18.74 -0.54 16.20
C LEU A 102 18.37 -0.11 17.60
N ALA A 103 17.72 -0.98 18.36
CA ALA A 103 17.30 -0.68 19.72
C ALA A 103 18.07 -1.51 20.74
N LEU A 104 18.77 -0.83 21.65
CA LEU A 104 19.49 -1.44 22.76
C LEU A 104 18.58 -1.43 23.97
N LEU A 105 18.08 -2.60 24.32
CA LEU A 105 17.01 -2.75 25.29
C LEU A 105 17.59 -2.86 26.70
N GLY A 106 17.18 -1.93 27.55
CA GLY A 106 17.43 -1.98 28.99
C GLY A 106 16.20 -2.50 29.74
N PRO A 107 16.28 -2.63 31.07
CA PRO A 107 15.17 -3.15 31.88
C PRO A 107 13.86 -2.35 31.74
N ASN A 108 13.92 -1.08 31.35
CA ASN A 108 12.78 -0.18 31.25
C ASN A 108 12.48 0.30 29.81
N SER A 109 13.15 -0.23 28.78
CA SER A 109 13.03 0.26 27.41
C SER A 109 11.66 0.05 26.77
N ARG A 110 10.87 -0.91 27.27
CA ARG A 110 9.54 -1.25 26.73
C ARG A 110 8.58 -0.07 26.72
N ARG A 111 8.63 0.78 27.75
CA ARG A 111 7.74 1.94 27.90
C ARG A 111 7.79 2.90 26.71
N PHE A 112 8.96 3.07 26.11
CA PHE A 112 9.11 3.91 24.92
C PHE A 112 8.30 3.36 23.75
N PHE A 113 8.40 2.05 23.50
CA PHE A 113 7.72 1.38 22.39
C PHE A 113 6.22 1.23 22.64
N GLU A 114 5.80 1.01 23.88
CA GLU A 114 4.38 1.04 24.29
C GLU A 114 3.75 2.42 24.02
N ASP A 115 4.42 3.50 24.45
CA ASP A 115 3.96 4.87 24.19
C ASP A 115 3.99 5.22 22.69
N LEU A 116 4.97 4.68 21.96
CA LEU A 116 5.07 4.81 20.50
C LEU A 116 3.92 4.12 19.77
N ALA A 117 3.52 2.93 20.24
CA ALA A 117 2.42 2.14 19.68
C ALA A 117 1.05 2.76 19.99
N ALA A 118 0.91 3.35 21.19
CA ALA A 118 -0.31 4.03 21.62
C ALA A 118 -0.49 5.40 20.94
N ALA A 119 0.60 6.01 20.46
CA ALA A 119 0.52 7.26 19.73
C ALA A 119 0.00 7.02 18.31
N GLU A 120 -0.84 7.93 17.79
CA GLU A 120 -1.25 7.99 16.38
C GLU A 120 -0.09 8.46 15.50
N CYS A 121 0.97 7.67 15.48
CA CYS A 121 2.25 8.01 14.90
C CYS A 121 2.59 6.96 13.84
N ARG A 122 3.10 7.42 12.70
CA ARG A 122 3.35 6.59 11.51
C ARG A 122 4.67 5.81 11.58
N TRP A 123 5.13 5.45 12.78
CA TRP A 123 6.36 4.68 12.94
C TRP A 123 6.19 3.27 12.36
N ARG A 124 6.94 2.99 11.30
CA ARG A 124 6.86 1.74 10.53
C ARG A 124 8.23 1.45 9.91
N PRO A 125 9.22 1.10 10.74
CA PRO A 125 10.57 0.85 10.26
C PRO A 125 10.58 -0.39 9.35
N ALA A 126 11.34 -0.32 8.26
CA ALA A 126 11.55 -1.49 7.41
C ALA A 126 12.40 -2.54 8.12
N TYR A 127 13.53 -2.13 8.72
CA TYR A 127 14.41 -3.02 9.49
C TYR A 127 14.49 -2.57 10.94
N LEU A 128 14.15 -3.45 11.89
CA LEU A 128 14.34 -3.23 13.32
C LEU A 128 15.10 -4.40 13.96
N LEU A 129 16.30 -4.10 14.43
CA LEU A 129 17.08 -5.00 15.27
C LEU A 129 16.94 -4.61 16.73
N LEU A 130 16.40 -5.52 17.53
CA LEU A 130 16.39 -5.43 18.98
C LEU A 130 17.63 -6.15 19.53
N VAL A 131 18.32 -5.54 20.49
CA VAL A 131 19.44 -6.16 21.19
C VAL A 131 19.14 -6.14 22.68
N ASP A 132 18.94 -7.33 23.24
CA ASP A 132 18.73 -7.52 24.67
C ASP A 132 19.95 -8.19 25.30
N ALA A 133 20.72 -7.40 26.04
CA ALA A 133 21.92 -7.86 26.74
C ALA A 133 21.61 -8.49 28.11
N TRP A 134 20.36 -8.46 28.57
CA TRP A 134 19.97 -8.88 29.92
C TRP A 134 19.34 -10.28 29.96
N GLY A 135 19.29 -10.97 28.81
CA GLY A 135 18.69 -12.29 28.73
C GLY A 135 17.18 -12.28 28.96
N GLY A 136 16.49 -11.20 28.56
CA GLY A 136 15.04 -11.13 28.63
C GLY A 136 14.35 -12.12 27.70
N SER A 137 13.05 -12.35 27.93
CA SER A 137 12.28 -13.31 27.12
C SER A 137 12.22 -12.84 25.66
N PRO A 138 12.45 -13.75 24.69
CA PRO A 138 12.30 -13.43 23.27
C PRO A 138 10.84 -13.14 22.88
N ASP A 139 9.88 -13.42 23.77
CA ASP A 139 8.46 -13.05 23.62
C ASP A 139 8.25 -11.53 23.47
N LEU A 140 9.24 -10.69 23.78
CA LEU A 140 9.18 -9.26 23.47
C LEU A 140 8.85 -9.00 21.99
N LEU A 141 9.26 -9.90 21.10
CA LEU A 141 8.97 -9.79 19.67
C LEU A 141 7.46 -9.81 19.36
N THR A 142 6.62 -10.34 20.25
CA THR A 142 5.14 -10.38 20.05
C THR A 142 4.44 -9.10 20.51
N ASP A 143 5.18 -8.09 20.96
CA ASP A 143 4.58 -6.83 21.41
C ASP A 143 3.90 -6.11 20.24
N ALA A 144 2.70 -5.56 20.49
CA ALA A 144 1.91 -4.81 19.51
C ALA A 144 2.70 -3.65 18.90
N ALA A 145 3.66 -3.09 19.65
CA ALA A 145 4.52 -2.04 19.15
C ALA A 145 5.32 -2.44 17.90
N PHE A 146 5.64 -3.73 17.73
CA PHE A 146 6.49 -4.20 16.64
C PHE A 146 5.71 -4.83 15.48
N GLU A 147 4.39 -4.89 15.54
CA GLU A 147 3.54 -5.52 14.51
C GLU A 147 3.75 -4.90 13.12
N ARG A 148 3.99 -3.59 13.06
CA ARG A 148 4.14 -2.84 11.81
C ARG A 148 5.56 -2.88 11.22
N VAL A 149 6.53 -3.43 11.94
CA VAL A 149 7.89 -3.61 11.42
C VAL A 149 7.87 -4.67 10.34
N GLU A 150 8.54 -4.47 9.21
CA GLU A 150 8.60 -5.46 8.14
C GLU A 150 9.60 -6.59 8.45
N TRP A 151 10.87 -6.21 8.67
CA TRP A 151 11.98 -7.09 9.01
C TRP A 151 12.37 -6.88 10.47
N LEU A 152 12.03 -7.86 11.31
CA LEU A 152 12.21 -7.80 12.75
C LEU A 152 13.12 -8.92 13.22
N ALA A 153 14.11 -8.59 14.05
CA ALA A 153 15.00 -9.56 14.68
C ALA A 153 15.36 -9.15 16.10
N LEU A 154 15.62 -10.14 16.95
CA LEU A 154 16.13 -9.95 18.32
C LEU A 154 17.45 -10.72 18.48
N LEU A 155 18.47 -10.02 18.96
CA LEU A 155 19.70 -10.61 19.49
C LEU A 155 19.60 -10.68 21.00
N THR A 156 19.80 -11.86 21.56
CA THR A 156 19.84 -12.06 23.01
C THR A 156 20.86 -13.11 23.39
N THR A 157 21.24 -13.11 24.66
CA THR A 157 22.18 -14.07 25.24
C THR A 157 21.45 -15.38 25.51
N ARG A 158 22.08 -16.51 25.16
CA ARG A 158 21.64 -17.81 25.65
C ARG A 158 22.60 -18.28 26.73
N ASP A 159 22.13 -18.24 27.98
CA ASP A 159 22.79 -18.89 29.10
C ASP A 159 22.19 -20.28 29.31
N SER A 160 22.96 -21.31 28.98
CA SER A 160 22.61 -22.69 29.26
C SER A 160 23.76 -23.37 30.03
N PRO A 161 23.50 -24.10 31.11
CA PRO A 161 24.56 -24.74 31.89
C PRO A 161 25.33 -25.83 31.11
N SER A 162 24.84 -26.27 29.96
CA SER A 162 25.43 -27.31 29.12
C SER A 162 26.06 -26.80 27.81
N VAL A 163 25.92 -25.52 27.48
CA VAL A 163 26.38 -24.93 26.20
C VAL A 163 27.10 -23.62 26.50
N PRO A 164 28.25 -23.33 25.86
CA PRO A 164 28.92 -22.05 26.03
C PRO A 164 27.98 -20.87 25.70
N PRO A 165 28.12 -19.73 26.40
CA PRO A 165 27.32 -18.55 26.14
C PRO A 165 27.46 -18.16 24.68
N SER A 166 26.33 -18.08 23.98
CA SER A 166 26.27 -17.73 22.56
C SER A 166 25.19 -16.70 22.35
N VAL A 167 25.42 -15.85 21.36
CA VAL A 167 24.46 -14.84 20.94
C VAL A 167 23.52 -15.48 19.93
N VAL A 168 22.22 -15.46 20.19
CA VAL A 168 21.23 -16.12 19.35
C VAL A 168 20.31 -15.11 18.70
N ILE A 169 19.88 -15.44 17.49
CA ILE A 169 18.98 -14.62 16.69
C ILE A 169 17.58 -15.22 16.79
N TYR A 170 16.60 -14.40 17.18
CA TYR A 170 15.19 -14.74 17.17
C TYR A 170 14.44 -13.86 16.17
N SER A 171 13.39 -14.44 15.58
CA SER A 171 12.43 -13.71 14.76
C SER A 171 11.00 -14.13 15.11
N LEU A 172 10.05 -13.29 14.69
CA LEU A 172 8.62 -13.50 14.87
C LEU A 172 8.01 -14.09 13.60
N PHE A 173 7.18 -15.11 13.75
CA PHE A 173 6.36 -15.73 12.71
C PHE A 173 4.90 -15.61 13.18
N PRO A 174 4.19 -14.52 12.83
CA PRO A 174 2.90 -14.18 13.45
C PRO A 174 1.83 -15.26 13.29
N PHE A 175 1.88 -16.03 12.22
CA PHE A 175 0.89 -17.05 11.89
C PHE A 175 1.30 -18.47 12.30
N ALA A 176 2.40 -18.61 13.04
CA ALA A 176 2.85 -19.92 13.50
C ALA A 176 1.92 -20.54 14.54
N GLN A 177 1.56 -21.82 14.39
CA GLN A 177 0.60 -22.48 15.28
C GLN A 177 1.16 -22.83 16.67
N GLN A 178 2.44 -23.19 16.75
CA GLN A 178 3.06 -23.69 17.99
C GLN A 178 3.79 -22.60 18.75
N SER A 179 4.75 -21.95 18.08
CA SER A 179 5.58 -20.90 18.65
C SER A 179 5.83 -19.85 17.59
N GLN A 180 5.30 -18.65 17.85
CA GLN A 180 5.48 -17.47 17.01
C GLN A 180 6.91 -16.96 17.08
N VAL A 181 7.60 -17.12 18.21
CA VAL A 181 8.98 -16.68 18.36
C VAL A 181 9.92 -17.86 18.18
N ARG A 182 10.72 -17.83 17.10
CA ARG A 182 11.63 -18.93 16.76
C ARG A 182 13.07 -18.45 16.72
N GLN A 183 13.99 -19.28 17.21
CA GLN A 183 15.41 -19.07 16.98
C GLN A 183 15.70 -19.34 15.50
N THR A 184 16.27 -18.36 14.81
CA THR A 184 16.59 -18.44 13.38
C THR A 184 18.07 -18.71 13.14
N GLY A 185 18.93 -18.42 14.13
CA GLY A 185 20.36 -18.63 14.02
C GLY A 185 21.14 -18.37 15.30
N VAL A 186 22.46 -18.44 15.16
CA VAL A 186 23.46 -18.00 16.14
C VAL A 186 24.22 -16.87 15.47
N TRP A 187 24.42 -15.76 16.17
CA TRP A 187 25.15 -14.61 15.66
C TRP A 187 26.64 -14.93 15.51
N ASP A 188 27.20 -14.48 14.40
CA ASP A 188 28.62 -14.43 14.14
C ASP A 188 28.99 -13.12 13.41
N ALA A 189 30.27 -12.76 13.42
CA ALA A 189 30.76 -11.54 12.76
C ALA A 189 30.56 -11.54 11.22
N ASN A 190 30.26 -12.69 10.61
CA ASN A 190 30.03 -12.83 9.17
C ASN A 190 28.54 -12.87 8.82
N THR A 191 27.65 -12.65 9.79
CA THR A 191 26.21 -12.77 9.62
C THR A 191 25.72 -11.70 8.67
N SER A 192 25.29 -12.13 7.49
CA SER A 192 24.73 -11.23 6.48
C SER A 192 23.38 -10.66 6.91
N LEU A 193 22.96 -9.57 6.27
CA LEU A 193 21.65 -8.95 6.51
C LEU A 193 20.48 -9.92 6.34
N THR A 194 20.53 -10.82 5.36
CA THR A 194 19.47 -11.82 5.08
C THR A 194 19.46 -12.97 6.06
N HIS A 195 20.59 -13.25 6.73
CA HIS A 195 20.65 -14.22 7.82
C HIS A 195 20.17 -13.60 9.14
N LEU A 196 20.41 -12.31 9.34
CA LEU A 196 19.92 -11.56 10.49
C LEU A 196 18.40 -11.34 10.41
N PHE A 197 17.90 -10.93 9.25
CA PHE A 197 16.49 -10.68 8.97
C PHE A 197 15.94 -11.73 8.01
N VAL A 198 15.25 -12.71 8.57
CA VAL A 198 14.56 -13.75 7.80
C VAL A 198 13.17 -13.29 7.37
N ASP A 199 12.67 -13.89 6.29
CA ASP A 199 11.26 -13.71 5.90
C ASP A 199 10.36 -14.29 7.00
N ARG A 200 9.46 -13.47 7.51
CA ARG A 200 8.54 -13.77 8.61
C ARG A 200 7.19 -14.29 8.11
N PHE A 201 6.95 -14.20 6.81
CA PHE A 201 5.71 -14.64 6.15
C PHE A 201 5.96 -15.66 5.01
N PRO A 202 6.86 -16.66 5.17
CA PRO A 202 7.09 -17.66 4.13
C PRO A 202 5.87 -18.59 3.95
N SER A 203 4.96 -18.60 4.92
CA SER A 203 3.72 -19.37 4.99
C SER A 203 2.87 -18.82 6.13
N PHE A 204 1.56 -19.00 6.06
CA PHE A 204 0.61 -18.68 7.13
C PHE A 204 0.16 -19.92 7.91
N GLU A 205 0.83 -21.06 7.72
CA GLU A 205 0.65 -22.30 8.51
C GLU A 205 -0.82 -22.74 8.68
N GLY A 206 -1.64 -22.56 7.64
CA GLY A 206 -3.05 -22.94 7.63
C GLY A 206 -3.96 -21.99 8.40
N TYR A 207 -3.50 -20.77 8.72
CA TYR A 207 -4.33 -19.75 9.37
C TYR A 207 -5.63 -19.53 8.59
N GLN A 208 -6.74 -19.35 9.31
CA GLN A 208 -8.04 -19.08 8.71
C GLN A 208 -8.37 -17.60 8.87
N PHE A 209 -8.24 -16.82 7.79
CA PHE A 209 -8.63 -15.43 7.79
C PHE A 209 -10.14 -15.26 7.73
N GLN A 210 -10.66 -14.29 8.47
CA GLN A 210 -12.06 -13.88 8.45
C GLN A 210 -12.17 -12.55 7.73
N LEU A 211 -12.78 -12.54 6.56
CA LEU A 211 -12.84 -11.35 5.73
C LEU A 211 -14.16 -10.61 5.92
N ALA A 212 -14.07 -9.29 6.02
CA ALA A 212 -15.23 -8.42 5.88
C ALA A 212 -15.52 -8.28 4.39
N THR A 213 -16.65 -8.80 3.93
CA THR A 213 -17.02 -8.77 2.52
C THR A 213 -18.50 -8.52 2.33
N TRP A 214 -18.84 -8.10 1.12
CA TRP A 214 -20.20 -8.06 0.61
C TRP A 214 -20.25 -8.78 -0.72
N LEU A 215 -21.02 -9.87 -0.79
CA LEU A 215 -21.13 -10.75 -1.96
C LEU A 215 -22.13 -10.21 -3.01
N ASP A 216 -22.08 -8.91 -3.28
CA ASP A 216 -22.93 -8.21 -4.27
C ASP A 216 -22.10 -7.22 -5.13
N ASP A 217 -20.88 -7.61 -5.47
CA ASP A 217 -19.90 -6.81 -6.22
C ASP A 217 -19.58 -7.48 -7.57
N ASN A 218 -20.57 -7.63 -8.44
CA ASN A 218 -20.39 -8.34 -9.71
C ASN A 218 -19.55 -7.51 -10.72
N PRO A 219 -18.56 -8.11 -11.42
CA PRO A 219 -18.21 -9.53 -11.49
C PRO A 219 -17.05 -9.95 -10.55
N TYR A 220 -16.70 -9.13 -9.58
CA TYR A 220 -15.51 -9.32 -8.74
C TYR A 220 -15.75 -10.27 -7.56
N LEU A 221 -16.87 -10.13 -6.87
CA LEU A 221 -17.25 -10.97 -5.74
C LEU A 221 -18.77 -11.03 -5.61
N TYR A 222 -19.35 -12.19 -5.86
CA TYR A 222 -20.81 -12.38 -5.82
C TYR A 222 -21.19 -13.74 -5.27
N GLN A 223 -22.40 -13.84 -4.71
CA GLN A 223 -22.93 -15.11 -4.25
C GLN A 223 -23.29 -16.00 -5.44
N THR A 224 -22.90 -17.28 -5.40
CA THR A 224 -23.27 -18.23 -6.45
C THR A 224 -24.77 -18.55 -6.41
N THR A 225 -25.38 -18.78 -7.57
CA THR A 225 -26.80 -19.12 -7.73
C THR A 225 -27.21 -20.45 -7.07
N GLU A 226 -26.25 -21.22 -6.55
CA GLU A 226 -26.51 -22.47 -5.84
C GLU A 226 -26.98 -22.27 -4.38
N ASP A 227 -27.07 -21.03 -3.89
CA ASP A 227 -27.61 -20.65 -2.56
C ASP A 227 -27.06 -21.47 -1.37
N LEU A 228 -25.88 -22.06 -1.53
CA LEU A 228 -25.14 -22.64 -0.42
C LEU A 228 -24.52 -21.48 0.36
N GLU A 229 -24.95 -21.28 1.61
CA GLU A 229 -24.41 -20.26 2.49
C GLU A 229 -22.87 -20.30 2.49
N GLY A 230 -22.25 -19.17 2.12
CA GLY A 230 -20.80 -19.02 2.10
C GLY A 230 -20.09 -19.40 0.79
N LYS A 231 -20.80 -19.87 -0.25
CA LYS A 231 -20.20 -20.16 -1.56
C LYS A 231 -20.25 -18.93 -2.48
N ALA A 232 -19.13 -18.22 -2.55
CA ALA A 232 -18.93 -17.06 -3.42
C ALA A 232 -18.17 -17.44 -4.70
N ASP A 233 -18.26 -16.57 -5.70
CA ASP A 233 -17.53 -16.67 -6.97
C ASP A 233 -17.15 -15.26 -7.46
N GLY A 234 -16.30 -15.21 -8.49
CA GLY A 234 -15.75 -13.99 -9.05
C GLY A 234 -14.23 -13.87 -8.91
N LEU A 235 -13.68 -12.83 -9.53
CA LEU A 235 -12.23 -12.61 -9.63
C LEU A 235 -11.53 -12.59 -8.25
N GLN A 236 -12.14 -12.00 -7.23
CA GLN A 236 -11.54 -11.87 -5.90
C GLN A 236 -11.46 -13.23 -5.19
N VAL A 237 -12.40 -14.15 -5.45
CA VAL A 237 -12.36 -15.53 -4.94
C VAL A 237 -11.20 -16.29 -5.56
N GLU A 238 -11.05 -16.21 -6.90
CA GLU A 238 -9.93 -16.84 -7.60
C GLU A 238 -8.57 -16.32 -7.10
N MET A 239 -8.46 -15.01 -6.87
CA MET A 239 -7.25 -14.39 -6.31
C MET A 239 -6.97 -14.88 -4.89
N LEU A 240 -7.98 -14.92 -4.01
CA LEU A 240 -7.85 -15.41 -2.65
C LEU A 240 -7.48 -16.89 -2.60
N ASP A 241 -8.05 -17.71 -3.48
CA ASP A 241 -7.69 -19.12 -3.59
C ASP A 241 -6.25 -19.29 -4.04
N ALA A 242 -5.80 -18.54 -5.06
CA ALA A 242 -4.42 -18.58 -5.52
C ALA A 242 -3.43 -18.16 -4.42
N LEU A 243 -3.74 -17.09 -3.68
CA LEU A 243 -2.95 -16.64 -2.53
C LEU A 243 -2.98 -17.67 -1.39
N GLY A 244 -4.14 -18.26 -1.12
CA GLY A 244 -4.36 -19.31 -0.12
C GLY A 244 -3.50 -20.54 -0.38
N HIS A 245 -3.39 -20.95 -1.64
CA HIS A 245 -2.51 -22.04 -2.05
C HIS A 245 -1.03 -21.68 -1.96
N ALA A 246 -0.65 -20.47 -2.38
CA ALA A 246 0.75 -20.03 -2.38
C ALA A 246 1.32 -19.80 -0.97
N LEU A 247 0.50 -19.24 -0.08
CA LEU A 247 0.90 -18.84 1.28
C LEU A 247 0.35 -19.78 2.36
N ASN A 248 -0.36 -20.84 1.99
CA ASN A 248 -0.94 -21.83 2.90
C ASN A 248 -1.86 -21.20 3.97
N PHE A 249 -2.97 -20.62 3.52
CA PHE A 249 -4.06 -20.17 4.39
C PHE A 249 -5.43 -20.55 3.83
N THR A 250 -6.44 -20.48 4.69
CA THR A 250 -7.85 -20.58 4.31
C THR A 250 -8.56 -19.29 4.70
N TYR A 251 -9.77 -19.08 4.20
CA TYR A 251 -10.54 -17.89 4.55
C TYR A 251 -12.03 -18.17 4.65
N THR A 252 -12.71 -17.26 5.34
CA THR A 252 -14.17 -17.20 5.43
C THR A 252 -14.64 -15.83 4.97
N LEU A 253 -15.75 -15.80 4.25
CA LEU A 253 -16.32 -14.57 3.71
C LEU A 253 -17.57 -14.19 4.50
N THR A 254 -17.73 -12.90 4.74
CA THR A 254 -18.98 -12.35 5.26
C THR A 254 -19.94 -12.15 4.09
N LYS A 255 -21.20 -12.57 4.21
CA LYS A 255 -22.19 -12.42 3.13
C LYS A 255 -22.44 -10.94 2.82
N GLU A 256 -22.74 -10.18 3.86
CA GLU A 256 -22.96 -8.74 3.82
C GLU A 256 -22.66 -8.14 5.20
N PRO A 257 -22.19 -6.89 5.28
CA PRO A 257 -21.99 -6.20 6.54
C PRO A 257 -23.34 -5.92 7.23
N PRO A 258 -23.44 -5.96 8.57
CA PRO A 258 -24.73 -5.82 9.28
C PRO A 258 -25.48 -4.51 9.02
N ASP A 259 -24.75 -3.45 8.69
CA ASP A 259 -25.27 -2.11 8.40
C ASP A 259 -25.49 -1.86 6.90
N LEU A 260 -25.21 -2.86 6.05
CA LEU A 260 -25.34 -2.78 4.58
C LEU A 260 -24.56 -1.60 3.98
N MET A 261 -23.39 -1.30 4.55
CA MET A 261 -22.51 -0.25 4.05
C MET A 261 -21.16 -0.82 3.61
N TRP A 262 -20.55 -0.18 2.61
CA TRP A 262 -19.20 -0.56 2.16
C TRP A 262 -18.15 -0.17 3.19
N GLY A 263 -18.26 1.07 3.66
CA GLY A 263 -17.46 1.62 4.74
C GLY A 263 -16.87 2.96 4.36
N ASP A 264 -17.28 3.96 5.11
CA ASP A 264 -16.77 5.32 5.07
C ASP A 264 -16.62 5.82 6.51
N LEU A 265 -15.91 6.94 6.67
CA LEU A 265 -15.75 7.58 7.96
C LEU A 265 -16.95 8.50 8.20
N GLU A 266 -17.83 8.10 9.13
CA GLU A 266 -19.03 8.84 9.52
C GLU A 266 -19.00 9.10 11.02
N ASP A 267 -19.18 10.35 11.44
CA ASP A 267 -19.18 10.73 12.87
C ASP A 267 -17.97 10.17 13.65
N GLU A 268 -16.77 10.25 13.06
CA GLU A 268 -15.51 9.73 13.59
C GLU A 268 -15.45 8.19 13.75
N ALA A 269 -16.42 7.47 13.21
CA ALA A 269 -16.47 6.00 13.21
C ALA A 269 -16.47 5.42 11.79
N TRP A 270 -15.73 4.34 11.60
CA TRP A 270 -15.78 3.60 10.33
C TRP A 270 -17.02 2.69 10.29
N THR A 271 -17.80 2.84 9.23
CA THR A 271 -18.98 2.02 8.95
C THR A 271 -18.64 0.82 8.06
N GLY A 272 -19.60 -0.07 7.85
CA GLY A 272 -19.52 -1.10 6.83
C GLY A 272 -18.42 -2.14 7.05
N MET A 273 -17.96 -2.72 5.94
CA MET A 273 -16.86 -3.68 5.93
C MET A 273 -15.57 -3.08 6.49
N LEU A 274 -15.25 -1.82 6.14
CA LEU A 274 -14.08 -1.14 6.69
C LEU A 274 -14.18 -0.94 8.20
N GLY A 275 -15.37 -0.67 8.73
CA GLY A 275 -15.63 -0.61 10.16
C GLY A 275 -15.34 -1.92 10.88
N MET A 276 -15.76 -3.05 10.29
CA MET A 276 -15.48 -4.38 10.84
C MET A 276 -13.97 -4.67 10.90
N VAL A 277 -13.23 -4.29 9.87
CA VAL A 277 -11.76 -4.43 9.84
C VAL A 277 -11.11 -3.48 10.85
N HIS A 278 -11.53 -2.22 10.89
CA HIS A 278 -10.97 -1.20 11.80
C HIS A 278 -11.14 -1.58 13.28
N ARG A 279 -12.26 -2.22 13.64
CA ARG A 279 -12.53 -2.71 15.00
C ARG A 279 -11.90 -4.07 15.31
N GLY A 280 -11.18 -4.67 14.37
CA GLY A 280 -10.54 -5.99 14.54
C GLY A 280 -11.52 -7.16 14.59
N GLU A 281 -12.78 -6.97 14.16
CA GLU A 281 -13.79 -8.03 14.06
C GLU A 281 -13.51 -8.99 12.89
N LYS A 282 -12.80 -8.48 11.89
CA LYS A 282 -12.37 -9.18 10.67
C LYS A 282 -10.91 -8.83 10.39
N ASN A 283 -10.18 -9.74 9.75
CA ASN A 283 -8.76 -9.57 9.50
C ASN A 283 -8.47 -8.54 8.39
N PHE A 284 -9.17 -8.63 7.26
CA PHE A 284 -9.06 -7.69 6.15
C PHE A 284 -10.28 -7.79 5.21
N THR A 285 -10.29 -7.00 4.14
CA THR A 285 -11.34 -6.99 3.11
C THR A 285 -10.74 -7.04 1.71
N VAL A 286 -11.51 -7.50 0.72
CA VAL A 286 -11.08 -7.65 -0.68
C VAL A 286 -11.99 -6.97 -1.70
N ASN A 287 -13.17 -6.48 -1.26
CA ASN A 287 -14.12 -5.76 -2.12
C ASN A 287 -13.49 -4.51 -2.75
N PHE A 288 -14.17 -3.94 -3.74
CA PHE A 288 -13.67 -2.77 -4.45
C PHE A 288 -13.68 -1.48 -3.60
N PHE A 289 -12.51 -1.05 -3.11
CA PHE A 289 -12.38 0.23 -2.41
C PHE A 289 -11.56 1.23 -3.22
N GLY A 290 -12.18 2.37 -3.50
CA GLY A 290 -11.46 3.54 -3.98
C GLY A 290 -10.54 4.13 -2.91
N TYR A 291 -9.39 4.66 -3.32
CA TYR A 291 -8.50 5.38 -2.43
C TYR A 291 -9.07 6.77 -2.11
N SER A 292 -9.25 7.05 -0.82
CA SER A 292 -9.51 8.39 -0.29
C SER A 292 -8.47 8.73 0.77
N LEU A 293 -8.31 10.02 1.09
CA LEU A 293 -7.34 10.46 2.11
C LEU A 293 -7.60 9.76 3.45
N ASP A 294 -8.86 9.75 3.89
CA ASP A 294 -9.26 9.12 5.16
C ASP A 294 -8.97 7.61 5.15
N LYS A 295 -9.27 6.91 4.05
CA LYS A 295 -8.98 5.47 3.92
C LYS A 295 -7.48 5.20 3.97
N THR A 296 -6.66 6.00 3.27
CA THR A 296 -5.20 5.86 3.31
C THR A 296 -4.57 6.25 4.65
N HIS A 297 -5.29 6.98 5.49
CA HIS A 297 -4.84 7.33 6.84
C HIS A 297 -5.15 6.23 7.85
N ALA A 298 -6.29 5.54 7.70
CA ALA A 298 -6.76 4.53 8.64
C ALA A 298 -6.38 3.09 8.26
N PHE A 299 -6.20 2.79 6.98
CA PHE A 299 -5.97 1.43 6.48
C PHE A 299 -4.71 1.33 5.63
N ASP A 300 -4.03 0.20 5.78
CA ASP A 300 -3.01 -0.25 4.83
C ASP A 300 -3.68 -0.97 3.66
N ALA A 301 -3.31 -0.61 2.43
CA ALA A 301 -3.80 -1.23 1.22
C ALA A 301 -2.70 -2.04 0.53
N SER A 302 -3.10 -3.14 -0.12
CA SER A 302 -2.20 -3.86 -1.03
C SER A 302 -1.94 -3.05 -2.31
N SER A 303 -1.06 -3.59 -3.15
CA SER A 303 -0.94 -3.08 -4.52
C SER A 303 -2.26 -3.26 -5.26
N SER A 304 -2.73 -2.19 -5.88
CA SER A 304 -3.95 -2.22 -6.68
C SER A 304 -3.83 -3.25 -7.81
N TYR A 305 -4.80 -4.17 -7.87
CA TYR A 305 -4.91 -5.16 -8.94
C TYR A 305 -5.75 -4.68 -10.12
N TRP A 306 -6.50 -3.58 -9.95
CA TRP A 306 -7.39 -3.02 -10.95
C TRP A 306 -7.44 -1.50 -10.87
N MET A 307 -7.32 -0.85 -12.03
CA MET A 307 -7.44 0.61 -12.14
C MET A 307 -8.70 0.94 -12.93
N GLU A 308 -9.63 1.62 -12.28
CA GLU A 308 -10.86 2.09 -12.90
C GLU A 308 -10.81 3.60 -13.16
N GLY A 309 -11.51 4.04 -14.20
CA GLY A 309 -11.72 5.44 -14.52
C GLY A 309 -13.21 5.78 -14.50
N PHE A 310 -13.52 7.07 -14.32
CA PHE A 310 -14.91 7.52 -14.37
C PHE A 310 -15.44 7.51 -15.81
N GLY A 311 -16.52 6.76 -16.03
CA GLY A 311 -17.27 6.73 -17.28
C GLY A 311 -18.68 7.29 -17.13
N LEU A 312 -19.22 7.87 -18.20
CA LEU A 312 -20.63 8.24 -18.27
C LEU A 312 -21.36 7.21 -19.12
N THR A 313 -22.22 6.42 -18.48
CA THR A 313 -23.11 5.49 -19.18
C THR A 313 -24.39 6.22 -19.57
N LEU A 314 -24.61 6.37 -20.88
CA LEU A 314 -25.81 6.97 -21.44
C LEU A 314 -26.63 5.91 -22.17
N LEU A 315 -27.95 6.04 -22.14
CA LEU A 315 -28.80 5.23 -22.99
C LEU A 315 -28.42 5.47 -24.45
N ALA A 316 -28.21 4.39 -25.21
CA ALA A 316 -28.00 4.50 -26.65
C ALA A 316 -29.19 5.24 -27.26
N PRO A 317 -28.97 6.32 -28.05
CA PRO A 317 -30.07 7.05 -28.65
C PRO A 317 -30.86 6.10 -29.57
N PRO A 318 -32.21 6.23 -29.63
CA PRO A 318 -32.99 5.42 -30.55
C PRO A 318 -32.52 5.67 -31.98
N PRO A 319 -32.59 4.66 -32.86
CA PRO A 319 -32.20 4.83 -34.25
C PRO A 319 -33.04 5.94 -34.88
N LEU A 320 -32.43 6.69 -35.81
CA LEU A 320 -33.16 7.69 -36.58
C LEU A 320 -34.38 7.05 -37.26
N PRO A 321 -35.52 7.75 -37.34
CA PRO A 321 -36.69 7.23 -38.02
C PRO A 321 -36.36 6.78 -39.45
N ARG A 322 -36.83 5.59 -39.86
CA ARG A 322 -36.48 4.97 -41.15
C ARG A 322 -36.72 5.88 -42.37
N TRP A 323 -37.74 6.74 -42.33
CA TRP A 323 -38.04 7.68 -43.42
C TRP A 323 -36.92 8.70 -43.65
N ARG A 324 -36.09 8.99 -42.64
CA ARG A 324 -34.94 9.87 -42.81
C ARG A 324 -33.91 9.30 -43.78
N ALA A 325 -33.83 7.98 -43.93
CA ALA A 325 -32.95 7.34 -44.90
C ALA A 325 -33.20 7.80 -46.35
N ALA A 326 -34.40 8.30 -46.68
CA ALA A 326 -34.72 8.79 -48.02
C ALA A 326 -33.97 10.08 -48.40
N TYR A 327 -33.68 10.97 -47.44
CA TYR A 327 -33.05 12.28 -47.71
C TYR A 327 -31.71 12.48 -47.01
N TYR A 328 -31.41 11.69 -45.97
CA TYR A 328 -30.14 11.72 -45.24
C TYR A 328 -28.87 11.50 -46.09
N PRO A 329 -28.88 10.72 -47.20
CA PRO A 329 -27.68 10.50 -48.00
C PRO A 329 -27.11 11.75 -48.68
N PHE A 330 -27.93 12.78 -48.92
CA PHE A 330 -27.51 13.99 -49.62
C PHE A 330 -27.80 15.24 -48.79
N GLN A 331 -26.90 16.23 -48.90
CA GLN A 331 -27.14 17.55 -48.30
C GLN A 331 -28.37 18.22 -48.93
N THR A 332 -29.01 19.12 -48.18
CA THR A 332 -30.15 19.92 -48.65
C THR A 332 -29.85 20.70 -49.93
N SER A 333 -28.59 21.14 -50.11
CA SER A 333 -28.09 21.79 -51.31
C SER A 333 -28.19 20.91 -52.56
N VAL A 334 -27.86 19.62 -52.45
CA VAL A 334 -27.93 18.65 -53.57
C VAL A 334 -29.38 18.41 -53.97
N TRP A 335 -30.28 18.25 -53.00
CA TRP A 335 -31.71 18.15 -53.26
C TRP A 335 -32.27 19.40 -53.93
N ALA A 336 -31.86 20.59 -53.48
CA ALA A 336 -32.25 21.87 -54.08
C ALA A 336 -31.75 22.01 -55.52
N CYS A 337 -30.49 21.67 -55.79
CA CYS A 337 -29.92 21.65 -57.14
C CYS A 337 -30.65 20.66 -58.05
N GLY A 338 -30.99 19.47 -57.54
CA GLY A 338 -31.79 18.47 -58.27
C GLY A 338 -33.17 19.00 -58.64
N GLY A 339 -33.87 19.61 -57.68
CA GLY A 339 -35.18 20.25 -57.91
C GLY A 339 -35.10 21.42 -58.89
N ALA A 340 -34.11 22.32 -58.75
CA ALA A 340 -33.90 23.44 -59.65
C ALA A 340 -33.59 22.98 -61.09
N THR A 341 -32.75 21.95 -61.23
CA THR A 341 -32.43 21.34 -62.54
C THR A 341 -33.68 20.73 -63.17
N PHE A 342 -34.49 20.00 -62.40
CA PHE A 342 -35.75 19.43 -62.88
C PHE A 342 -36.73 20.52 -63.36
N LEU A 343 -36.91 21.59 -62.59
CA LEU A 343 -37.76 22.73 -62.98
C LEU A 343 -37.23 23.43 -64.23
N LEU A 344 -35.91 23.62 -64.35
CA LEU A 344 -35.28 24.22 -65.52
C LEU A 344 -35.53 23.37 -66.77
N VAL A 345 -35.41 22.05 -66.67
CA VAL A 345 -35.69 21.11 -67.77
C VAL A 345 -37.17 21.20 -68.20
N LEU A 346 -38.11 21.21 -67.25
CA LEU A 346 -39.54 21.38 -67.56
C LEU A 346 -39.83 22.71 -68.25
N LEU A 347 -39.20 23.79 -67.80
CA LEU A 347 -39.33 25.10 -68.43
C LEU A 347 -38.81 25.08 -69.87
N ILE A 348 -37.62 24.52 -70.10
CA ILE A 348 -37.04 24.43 -71.45
C ILE A 348 -37.93 23.58 -72.36
N TRP A 349 -38.40 22.42 -71.88
CA TRP A 349 -39.29 21.53 -72.63
C TRP A 349 -40.58 22.23 -73.05
N THR A 350 -41.26 22.91 -72.12
CA THR A 350 -42.51 23.64 -72.43
C THR A 350 -42.28 24.77 -73.43
N LEU A 351 -41.17 25.51 -73.32
CA LEU A 351 -40.80 26.54 -74.29
C LEU A 351 -40.50 25.95 -75.68
N GLN A 352 -39.85 24.79 -75.75
CA GLN A 352 -39.57 24.09 -77.01
C GLN A 352 -40.86 23.61 -77.68
N VAL A 353 -41.77 22.98 -76.93
CA VAL A 353 -43.08 22.54 -77.45
C VAL A 353 -43.88 23.75 -77.97
N ARG A 354 -43.92 24.85 -77.22
CA ARG A 354 -44.57 26.09 -77.67
C ARG A 354 -43.94 26.65 -78.94
N LYS A 355 -42.61 26.68 -79.05
CA LYS A 355 -41.91 27.11 -80.27
C LYS A 355 -42.18 26.19 -81.46
N GLN A 356 -42.24 24.87 -81.25
CA GLN A 356 -42.56 23.93 -82.33
C GLN A 356 -44.02 24.08 -82.81
N GLN A 357 -44.97 24.28 -81.90
CA GLN A 357 -46.36 24.58 -82.28
C GLN A 357 -46.48 25.92 -83.02
N HIS A 358 -45.73 26.95 -82.61
CA HIS A 358 -45.70 28.23 -83.32
C HIS A 358 -45.06 28.11 -84.71
N LYS A 359 -43.99 27.31 -84.86
CA LYS A 359 -43.42 26.98 -86.19
C LYS A 359 -44.41 26.20 -87.05
N PHE A 360 -45.14 25.25 -86.51
CA PHE A 360 -46.20 24.51 -87.23
C PHE A 360 -47.30 25.46 -87.74
N PHE A 361 -47.75 26.41 -86.90
CA PHE A 361 -48.73 27.43 -87.31
C PHE A 361 -48.19 28.44 -88.34
N ILE A 362 -46.95 28.91 -88.21
CA ILE A 362 -46.34 29.82 -89.20
C ILE A 362 -46.11 29.12 -90.54
N THR A 363 -45.71 27.85 -90.57
CA THR A 363 -45.43 27.12 -91.82
C THR A 363 -46.70 26.83 -92.62
N LEU A 364 -47.87 26.79 -91.97
CA LEU A 364 -49.19 26.68 -92.62
C LEU A 364 -49.74 28.05 -93.08
N SER A 365 -49.19 29.17 -92.60
CA SER A 365 -49.72 30.51 -92.90
C SER A 365 -49.44 31.06 -94.32
N PRO A 366 -48.42 30.66 -95.11
CA PRO A 366 -48.27 31.15 -96.47
C PRO A 366 -49.07 30.35 -97.50
N VAL A 367 -49.73 29.24 -97.11
CA VAL A 367 -50.51 28.41 -98.05
C VAL A 367 -51.92 28.98 -98.31
N LEU A 368 -52.34 30.02 -97.58
CA LEU A 368 -53.72 30.54 -97.64
C LEU A 368 -53.89 31.97 -98.18
N TYR A 369 -52.87 32.59 -98.80
CA TYR A 369 -53.03 33.88 -99.50
C TYR A 369 -52.30 33.91 -100.85
N PRO A 370 -52.98 33.59 -101.98
CA PRO A 370 -52.53 34.02 -103.30
C PRO A 370 -53.04 35.45 -103.54
N TYR A 371 -52.13 36.45 -103.54
CA TYR A 371 -52.43 37.79 -104.05
C TYR A 371 -51.96 37.90 -105.51
N ARG A 372 -52.94 38.10 -106.38
CA ARG A 372 -52.92 38.68 -107.75
C ARG A 372 -52.02 38.08 -108.81
#